data_AF-A0A9P1I9F6-F1
#
_entry.id   AF-A0A9P1I9F6-F1
#
_cell.length_a   1.000
_cell.length_b   1.000
_cell.length_c   1.000
_cell.angle_alpha   90.00
_cell.angle_beta   90.00
_cell.angle_gamma   90.00
#
_symmetry.space_group_name_H-M   'P 1'
#
loop_
_entity.id
_entity.type
_entity.pdbx_description
1 polymer ?
#
loop_
_entity_poly.entity_id
_entity_poly.type
_entity_poly.pdbx_seq_one_letter_code
_entity_poly.pdbx_strand_id
1 'polypeptide(L)'
;MFRILAIISSFIVLVQSCSDASSNCSNWVANGFCKSPNYSYSQKKANCAQSCGFCGTTSTASGSATTDCQDNQATCGYWASNGFCTNPFYSKALKTQYCANTCNLCSTTDSTTDSTTTTACVDNIKYCSSWAARGYCTNSFYTDTQRKQFCAKTCSLCT
;
A
#
# COMPACT_ATOMS: atom_id res chain seq x y z
N MET A 1 58.43 14.88 8.59
CA MET A 1 57.26 15.75 8.35
C MET A 1 56.02 14.87 8.23
N PHE A 2 55.26 14.73 9.31
CA PHE A 2 53.90 14.17 9.26
C PHE A 2 52.95 15.28 8.81
N ARG A 3 52.12 15.07 7.78
CA ARG A 3 50.69 15.44 7.76
C ARG A 3 49.96 14.67 6.67
N ILE A 4 48.98 13.89 7.12
CA ILE A 4 47.95 13.19 6.37
C ILE A 4 47.14 14.22 5.55
N LEU A 5 46.94 14.01 4.25
CA LEU A 5 45.84 14.64 3.53
C LEU A 5 44.97 13.59 2.85
N ALA A 6 43.68 13.73 3.13
CA ALA A 6 42.60 12.80 2.96
C ALA A 6 42.38 12.30 1.52
N ILE A 7 42.03 11.02 1.43
CA ILE A 7 41.39 10.39 0.29
C ILE A 7 40.01 11.04 0.14
N ILE A 8 39.86 12.01 -0.76
CA ILE A 8 38.52 12.49 -1.14
C ILE A 8 38.07 11.59 -2.28
N SER A 9 37.49 10.45 -1.91
CA SER A 9 36.70 9.63 -2.81
C SER A 9 35.54 10.49 -3.28
N SER A 10 35.70 11.10 -4.46
CA SER A 10 34.65 11.83 -5.16
C SER A 10 33.54 10.86 -5.54
N PHE A 11 32.69 10.53 -4.57
CA PHE A 11 31.32 10.13 -4.83
C PHE A 11 30.63 11.37 -5.40
N ILE A 12 30.83 11.59 -6.71
CA ILE A 12 29.94 12.44 -7.49
C ILE A 12 28.58 11.80 -7.34
N VAL A 13 27.77 12.34 -6.43
CA VAL A 13 26.33 12.10 -6.42
C VAL A 13 25.86 12.64 -7.76
N LEU A 14 25.74 11.75 -8.75
CA LEU A 14 24.97 12.00 -9.97
C LEU A 14 23.55 12.23 -9.49
N VAL A 15 23.24 13.48 -9.15
CA VAL A 15 21.87 13.95 -9.02
C VAL A 15 21.31 13.74 -10.41
N GLN A 16 20.65 12.60 -10.63
CA GLN A 16 20.02 12.27 -11.90
C GLN A 16 18.98 13.38 -12.13
N SER A 17 19.40 14.39 -12.91
CA SER A 17 18.56 15.52 -13.25
C SER A 17 17.30 14.95 -13.89
N CYS A 18 16.17 15.22 -13.27
CA CYS A 18 14.93 14.66 -13.73
C CYS A 18 14.52 15.41 -14.99
N SER A 19 14.56 14.70 -16.11
CA SER A 19 14.36 15.23 -17.46
C SER A 19 13.61 14.20 -18.30
N ASP A 20 13.06 14.64 -19.42
CA ASP A 20 12.46 13.71 -20.38
C ASP A 20 13.55 13.00 -21.17
N ALA A 21 13.49 11.67 -21.21
CA ALA A 21 14.41 10.87 -22.00
C ALA A 21 13.98 10.82 -23.48
N SER A 22 12.69 11.01 -23.77
CA SER A 22 12.14 11.01 -25.13
C SER A 22 11.82 12.43 -25.60
N SER A 23 12.23 12.76 -26.83
CA SER A 23 11.85 14.02 -27.49
C SER A 23 10.35 14.08 -27.85
N ASN A 24 9.66 12.93 -27.85
CA ASN A 24 8.24 12.85 -28.19
C ASN A 24 7.32 13.08 -26.99
N CYS A 25 7.86 13.39 -25.81
CA CYS A 25 7.06 13.51 -24.60
C CYS A 25 5.94 14.54 -24.72
N SER A 26 6.16 15.69 -25.34
CA SER A 26 5.10 16.68 -25.59
C SER A 26 3.89 16.09 -26.33
N ASN A 27 4.14 15.26 -27.36
CA ASN A 27 3.08 14.60 -28.12
C ASN A 27 2.44 13.45 -27.32
N TRP A 28 3.25 12.63 -26.65
CA TRP A 28 2.76 11.49 -25.88
C TRP A 28 1.91 11.93 -24.70
N VAL A 29 2.34 12.98 -23.99
CA VAL A 29 1.57 13.58 -22.89
C VAL A 29 0.25 14.17 -23.42
N ALA A 30 0.27 14.87 -24.55
CA ALA A 30 -0.94 15.36 -25.20
C ALA A 30 -1.91 14.21 -25.59
N ASN A 31 -1.37 13.05 -25.97
CA ASN A 31 -2.14 11.83 -26.28
C ASN A 31 -2.43 10.95 -25.04
N GLY A 32 -2.20 11.46 -23.82
CA GLY A 32 -2.60 10.79 -22.58
C GLY A 32 -1.63 9.73 -22.06
N PHE A 33 -0.39 9.67 -22.55
CA PHE A 33 0.65 8.70 -22.14
C PHE A 33 0.81 8.59 -20.62
N CYS A 34 0.84 9.71 -19.90
CA CYS A 34 1.02 9.71 -18.44
C CYS A 34 -0.14 9.02 -17.69
N LYS A 35 -1.35 9.07 -18.26
CA LYS A 35 -2.58 8.50 -17.68
C LYS A 35 -2.96 7.14 -18.27
N SER A 36 -2.32 6.73 -19.36
CA SER A 36 -2.65 5.50 -20.08
C SER A 36 -2.38 4.25 -19.23
N PRO A 37 -3.34 3.30 -19.13
CA PRO A 37 -3.13 2.04 -18.42
C PRO A 37 -2.21 1.07 -19.18
N ASN A 38 -1.93 1.33 -20.46
CA ASN A 38 -1.10 0.46 -21.31
C ASN A 38 0.41 0.57 -21.01
N TYR A 39 0.81 1.53 -20.18
CA TYR A 39 2.20 1.75 -19.78
C TYR A 39 2.33 1.72 -18.26
N SER A 40 3.35 1.02 -17.76
CA SER A 40 3.66 0.98 -16.34
C SER A 40 4.16 2.35 -15.85
N TYR A 41 4.05 2.59 -14.55
CA TYR A 41 4.63 3.79 -13.92
C TYR A 41 6.14 3.93 -14.22
N SER A 42 6.89 2.82 -14.20
CA SER A 42 8.31 2.83 -14.52
C SER A 42 8.58 3.21 -15.98
N GLN A 43 7.77 2.74 -16.93
CA GLN A 43 7.89 3.12 -18.34
C GLN A 43 7.56 4.60 -18.55
N LYS A 44 6.53 5.11 -17.89
CA LYS A 44 6.17 6.53 -17.99
C LYS A 44 7.25 7.44 -17.39
N LYS A 45 7.78 7.06 -16.23
CA LYS A 45 8.87 7.78 -15.56
C LYS A 45 10.20 7.67 -16.28
N ALA A 46 10.51 6.54 -16.92
CA ALA A 46 11.74 6.40 -17.69
C ALA A 46 11.73 7.24 -18.96
N ASN A 47 10.58 7.43 -19.60
CA ASN A 47 10.49 8.13 -20.88
C ASN A 47 10.22 9.62 -20.75
N CYS A 48 9.24 9.99 -19.92
CA CYS A 48 8.71 11.35 -19.85
C CYS A 48 8.61 11.83 -18.40
N ALA A 49 9.70 11.67 -17.64
CA ALA A 49 9.73 11.99 -16.22
C ALA A 49 9.31 13.45 -15.94
N GLN A 50 9.77 14.39 -16.75
CA GLN A 50 9.53 15.82 -16.57
C GLN A 50 8.16 16.22 -17.14
N SER A 51 7.87 15.84 -18.38
CA SER A 51 6.59 16.13 -19.04
C SER A 51 5.39 15.48 -18.34
N CYS A 52 5.57 14.32 -17.70
CA CYS A 52 4.53 13.69 -16.88
C CYS A 52 4.53 14.15 -15.41
N GLY A 53 5.45 15.05 -15.01
CA GLY A 53 5.49 15.60 -13.66
C GLY A 53 6.01 14.64 -12.58
N PHE A 54 6.76 13.60 -12.94
CA PHE A 54 7.38 12.65 -12.01
C PHE A 54 8.72 13.14 -11.43
N CYS A 55 9.16 14.33 -11.84
CA CYS A 55 10.30 15.05 -11.31
C CYS A 55 10.01 15.73 -9.98
N GLY A 56 9.82 14.92 -8.95
CA GLY A 56 9.60 15.37 -7.57
C GLY A 56 9.77 14.27 -6.52
N THR A 57 10.00 13.02 -6.92
CA THR A 57 10.24 11.91 -5.99
C THR A 57 11.72 11.58 -5.95
N THR A 58 12.54 12.47 -5.39
CA THR A 58 13.83 12.06 -4.86
C THR A 58 13.56 11.19 -3.65
N SER A 59 13.64 9.88 -3.85
CA SER A 59 13.75 8.91 -2.77
C SER A 59 15.05 9.18 -2.02
N THR A 60 15.02 10.08 -1.06
CA THR A 60 15.94 10.01 0.07
C THR A 60 15.21 9.24 1.16
N ALA A 61 15.57 7.97 1.28
CA ALA A 61 15.27 7.19 2.46
C ALA A 61 15.91 7.87 3.67
N SER A 62 15.15 8.69 4.39
CA SER A 62 15.30 8.91 5.83
C SER A 62 14.14 9.74 6.37
N GLY A 63 13.34 9.14 7.26
CA GLY A 63 12.74 9.85 8.39
C GLY A 63 11.70 10.94 8.11
N SER A 64 10.53 10.54 7.59
CA SER A 64 9.20 10.98 8.09
C SER A 64 8.16 10.64 7.04
N ALA A 65 7.52 9.49 7.21
CA ALA A 65 6.29 9.18 6.51
C ALA A 65 5.19 10.12 7.02
N THR A 66 5.08 11.30 6.42
CA THR A 66 3.76 11.90 6.27
C THR A 66 3.11 11.10 5.15
N THR A 67 2.39 10.06 5.57
CA THR A 67 1.53 9.26 4.70
C THR A 67 0.58 10.21 4.03
N ASP A 68 0.82 10.48 2.74
CA ASP A 68 -0.16 11.16 1.90
C ASP A 68 -1.38 10.24 1.85
N CYS A 69 -2.34 10.48 2.74
CA CYS A 69 -3.51 9.64 2.81
C CYS A 69 -4.46 10.01 1.68
N GLN A 70 -4.28 9.34 0.55
CA GLN A 70 -5.02 9.59 -0.66
C GLN A 70 -5.55 8.28 -1.24
N ASP A 71 -6.59 8.41 -2.05
CA ASP A 71 -7.08 7.29 -2.83
C ASP A 71 -6.17 7.08 -4.04
N ASN A 72 -5.65 5.86 -4.18
CA ASN A 72 -4.80 5.47 -5.29
C ASN A 72 -5.61 4.90 -6.46
N GLN A 73 -6.94 4.83 -6.33
CA GLN A 73 -7.84 4.36 -7.38
C GLN A 73 -8.98 5.36 -7.62
N ALA A 74 -9.20 5.72 -8.89
CA ALA A 74 -10.30 6.59 -9.28
C ALA A 74 -11.69 5.98 -8.99
N THR A 75 -11.76 4.65 -8.85
CA THR A 75 -12.99 3.89 -8.61
C THR A 75 -13.33 3.73 -7.13
N CYS A 76 -12.60 4.37 -6.21
CA CYS A 76 -12.81 4.20 -4.78
C CYS A 76 -14.25 4.52 -4.34
N GLY A 77 -14.87 5.58 -4.87
CA GLY A 77 -16.28 5.89 -4.56
C GLY A 77 -17.25 4.77 -4.96
N TYR A 78 -17.03 4.16 -6.14
CA TYR A 78 -17.82 3.01 -6.60
C TYR A 78 -17.57 1.78 -5.71
N TRP A 79 -16.31 1.46 -5.42
CA TRP A 79 -15.95 0.31 -4.57
C TRP A 79 -16.47 0.44 -3.16
N ALA A 80 -16.35 1.63 -2.54
CA ALA A 80 -16.88 1.90 -1.22
C ALA A 80 -18.40 1.75 -1.17
N SER A 81 -19.10 2.26 -2.20
CA SER A 81 -20.55 2.08 -2.34
C SER A 81 -20.95 0.61 -2.49
N ASN A 82 -20.08 -0.22 -3.07
CA ASN A 82 -20.24 -1.68 -3.18
C ASN A 82 -19.66 -2.45 -1.98
N GLY A 83 -19.36 -1.77 -0.87
CA GLY A 83 -18.95 -2.41 0.39
C GLY A 83 -17.47 -2.76 0.49
N PHE A 84 -16.60 -2.29 -0.40
CA PHE A 84 -15.15 -2.56 -0.34
C PHE A 84 -14.55 -2.23 1.02
N CYS A 85 -14.88 -1.08 1.61
CA CYS A 85 -14.34 -0.65 2.90
C CYS A 85 -14.78 -1.52 4.08
N THR A 86 -16.00 -2.09 4.02
CA THR A 86 -16.59 -2.89 5.10
C THR A 86 -16.45 -4.39 4.90
N ASN A 87 -16.12 -4.83 3.68
CA ASN A 87 -16.04 -6.23 3.32
C ASN A 87 -14.81 -6.89 3.97
N PRO A 88 -14.98 -7.99 4.71
CA PRO A 88 -13.90 -8.69 5.42
C PRO A 88 -12.95 -9.47 4.52
N PHE A 89 -13.33 -9.76 3.27
CA PHE A 89 -12.45 -10.41 2.29
C PHE A 89 -11.27 -9.53 1.89
N TYR A 90 -11.42 -8.20 1.96
CA TYR A 90 -10.32 -7.26 1.73
C TYR A 90 -9.61 -6.94 3.04
N SER A 91 -8.29 -7.12 3.07
CA SER A 91 -7.49 -6.76 4.24
C SER A 91 -7.47 -5.23 4.45
N LYS A 92 -7.26 -4.81 5.69
CA LYS A 92 -7.05 -3.38 6.02
C LYS A 92 -5.92 -2.80 5.16
N ALA A 93 -4.84 -3.55 4.94
CA ALA A 93 -3.73 -3.17 4.08
C ALA A 93 -4.17 -2.90 2.63
N LEU A 94 -5.00 -3.76 2.03
CA LEU A 94 -5.52 -3.54 0.67
C LEU A 94 -6.46 -2.32 0.61
N LYS A 95 -7.28 -2.12 1.65
CA LYS A 95 -8.17 -0.96 1.74
C LYS A 95 -7.38 0.34 1.85
N THR A 96 -6.35 0.36 2.70
CA THR A 96 -5.43 1.50 2.83
C THR A 96 -4.59 1.68 1.57
N GLN A 97 -4.17 0.61 0.90
CA GLN A 97 -3.38 0.72 -0.32
C GLN A 97 -4.16 1.37 -1.46
N TYR A 98 -5.44 1.04 -1.61
CA TYR A 98 -6.22 1.50 -2.76
C TYR A 98 -7.08 2.71 -2.47
N CYS A 99 -7.75 2.75 -1.32
CA CYS A 99 -8.80 3.71 -1.02
C CYS A 99 -8.66 4.24 0.41
N ALA A 100 -7.46 4.66 0.79
CA ALA A 100 -7.15 5.10 2.15
C ALA A 100 -8.09 6.22 2.61
N ASN A 101 -8.34 7.21 1.75
CA ASN A 101 -9.17 8.36 2.05
C ASN A 101 -10.66 8.00 2.03
N THR A 102 -11.12 7.38 0.94
CA THR A 102 -12.52 6.95 0.81
C THR A 102 -12.94 5.97 1.91
N CYS A 103 -12.04 5.08 2.35
CA CYS A 103 -12.33 4.16 3.46
C CYS A 103 -12.05 4.74 4.86
N ASN A 104 -11.71 6.03 4.96
CA ASN A 104 -11.40 6.73 6.22
C ASN A 104 -10.29 6.05 7.04
N LEU A 105 -9.26 5.54 6.37
CA LEU A 105 -8.11 4.84 6.97
C LEU A 105 -6.90 5.76 7.18
N CYS A 106 -7.08 7.07 6.98
CA CYS A 106 -6.04 8.11 7.05
C CYS A 106 -5.44 8.40 8.42
N SER A 107 -5.89 7.74 9.47
CA SER A 107 -5.47 8.09 10.83
C SER A 107 -5.16 6.90 11.72
N THR A 108 -4.81 5.75 11.16
CA THR A 108 -4.27 4.67 11.98
C THR A 108 -2.77 4.56 11.79
N THR A 109 -2.04 5.26 12.65
CA THR A 109 -0.85 4.71 13.29
C THR A 109 -1.25 3.44 14.06
N ASP A 110 -1.70 2.41 13.36
CA ASP A 110 -1.57 1.06 13.87
C ASP A 110 -0.23 0.60 13.35
N SER A 111 0.79 0.95 14.16
CA SER A 111 2.07 0.29 14.16
C SER A 111 1.86 -1.18 13.84
N THR A 112 2.57 -1.63 12.81
CA THR A 112 3.03 -3.01 12.71
C THR A 112 3.78 -3.33 14.00
N THR A 113 3.06 -3.64 15.06
CA THR A 113 3.58 -4.54 16.08
C THR A 113 3.42 -5.90 15.47
N ASP A 114 4.50 -6.33 14.81
CA ASP A 114 4.92 -7.71 14.80
C ASP A 114 4.73 -8.24 16.23
N SER A 115 3.56 -8.83 16.46
CA SER A 115 3.13 -9.26 17.77
C SER A 115 3.30 -10.76 17.81
N THR A 116 4.54 -11.14 18.07
CA THR A 116 4.89 -12.39 18.72
C THR A 116 4.28 -12.38 20.13
N THR A 117 2.95 -12.51 20.24
CA THR A 117 2.28 -12.53 21.54
C THR A 117 1.06 -13.43 21.47
N THR A 118 1.24 -14.64 22.01
CA THR A 118 0.22 -15.47 22.66
C THR A 118 -1.22 -15.16 22.25
N THR A 119 -1.71 -15.92 21.27
CA THR A 119 -3.10 -16.00 20.83
C THR A 119 -4.05 -16.00 22.03
N ALA A 120 -4.58 -14.84 22.38
CA ALA A 120 -5.71 -14.77 23.29
C ALA A 120 -6.89 -15.42 22.56
N CYS A 121 -7.50 -16.45 23.18
CA CYS A 121 -8.69 -17.12 22.68
C CYS A 121 -9.91 -16.18 22.72
N VAL A 122 -10.06 -15.32 21.73
CA VAL A 122 -11.16 -14.37 21.66
C VAL A 122 -11.74 -14.28 20.25
N ASP A 123 -12.98 -13.80 20.18
CA ASP A 123 -13.61 -13.41 18.92
C ASP A 123 -13.25 -11.95 18.64
N ASN A 124 -12.56 -11.70 17.53
CA ASN A 124 -12.09 -10.37 17.13
C ASN A 124 -13.16 -9.56 16.38
N ILE A 125 -14.28 -10.17 15.99
CA ILE A 125 -15.38 -9.49 15.31
C ILE A 125 -16.73 -9.78 15.98
N LYS A 126 -17.61 -8.77 16.01
CA LYS A 126 -18.93 -8.87 16.66
C LYS A 126 -19.92 -9.83 15.98
N TYR A 127 -19.63 -10.25 14.75
CA TYR A 127 -20.55 -11.05 13.92
C TYR A 127 -20.23 -12.55 13.92
N CYS A 128 -19.34 -13.02 14.80
CA CYS A 128 -18.92 -14.43 14.83
C CYS A 128 -20.10 -15.40 14.94
N SER A 129 -21.10 -15.13 15.77
CA SER A 129 -22.29 -15.99 15.88
C SER A 129 -23.05 -16.14 14.56
N SER A 130 -23.25 -15.03 13.83
CA SER A 130 -23.93 -15.05 12.54
C SER A 130 -23.10 -15.74 11.46
N TRP A 131 -21.78 -15.61 11.51
CA TRP A 131 -20.87 -16.25 10.57
C TRP A 131 -20.78 -17.75 10.82
N ALA A 132 -20.69 -18.16 12.08
CA ALA A 132 -20.73 -19.57 12.48
C ALA A 132 -22.04 -20.24 12.05
N ALA A 133 -23.18 -19.58 12.25
CA ALA A 133 -24.48 -20.06 11.76
C ALA A 133 -24.54 -20.21 10.23
N ARG A 134 -23.73 -19.43 9.50
CA ARG A 134 -23.57 -19.51 8.03
C ARG A 134 -22.44 -20.45 7.59
N GLY A 135 -21.90 -21.26 8.50
CA GLY A 135 -20.89 -22.27 8.19
C GLY A 135 -19.45 -21.76 8.16
N TYR A 136 -19.15 -20.57 8.67
CA TYR A 136 -17.79 -20.03 8.71
C TYR A 136 -16.79 -20.98 9.40
N CYS A 137 -17.20 -21.64 10.48
CA CYS A 137 -16.34 -22.53 11.24
C CYS A 137 -16.11 -23.90 10.55
N THR A 138 -16.95 -24.26 9.58
CA THR A 138 -16.93 -25.60 8.94
C THR A 138 -16.62 -25.57 7.44
N ASN A 139 -16.77 -24.41 6.80
CA ASN A 139 -16.55 -24.26 5.36
C ASN A 139 -15.05 -24.30 5.03
N SER A 140 -14.67 -25.16 4.08
CA SER A 140 -13.30 -25.39 3.63
C SER A 140 -12.67 -24.20 2.89
N PHE A 141 -13.48 -23.23 2.46
CA PHE A 141 -12.99 -21.97 1.92
C PHE A 141 -12.19 -21.16 2.95
N TYR A 142 -12.57 -21.26 4.23
CA TYR A 142 -11.86 -20.57 5.32
C TYR A 142 -10.79 -21.48 5.91
N THR A 143 -9.60 -20.94 6.13
CA THR A 143 -8.50 -21.67 6.78
C THR A 143 -8.62 -21.59 8.29
N ASP A 144 -7.99 -22.52 9.01
CA ASP A 144 -7.95 -22.46 10.48
C ASP A 144 -7.26 -21.20 10.99
N THR A 145 -6.29 -20.67 10.24
CA THR A 145 -5.68 -19.37 10.51
C THR A 145 -6.71 -18.25 10.47
N GLN A 146 -7.56 -18.20 9.43
CA GLN A 146 -8.63 -17.21 9.34
C GLN A 146 -9.65 -17.40 10.46
N ARG A 147 -10.08 -18.64 10.70
CA ARG A 147 -11.03 -18.94 11.78
C ARG A 147 -10.50 -18.50 13.14
N LYS A 148 -9.22 -18.74 13.44
CA LYS A 148 -8.55 -18.26 14.66
C LYS A 148 -8.37 -16.74 14.68
N GLN A 149 -8.09 -16.13 13.53
CA GLN A 149 -7.92 -14.68 13.44
C GLN A 149 -9.22 -13.93 13.75
N PHE A 150 -10.37 -14.43 13.28
CA PHE A 150 -11.63 -13.70 13.42
C PHE A 150 -12.49 -14.19 14.57
N CYS A 151 -12.65 -15.51 14.74
CA CYS A 151 -13.66 -16.10 15.60
C CYS A 151 -13.13 -17.33 16.36
N ALA A 152 -11.92 -17.24 16.94
CA ALA A 152 -11.26 -18.38 17.57
C ALA A 152 -12.14 -19.05 18.63
N LYS A 153 -12.83 -18.25 19.45
CA LYS A 153 -13.68 -18.74 20.53
C LYS A 153 -14.97 -19.34 19.99
N THR A 154 -15.65 -18.63 19.09
CA THR A 154 -16.90 -19.11 18.48
C THR A 154 -16.68 -20.38 17.64
N CYS A 155 -15.54 -20.51 16.96
CA CYS A 155 -15.20 -21.72 16.20
C CYS A 155 -14.52 -22.81 17.05
N SER A 156 -14.43 -22.64 18.36
CA SER A 156 -13.83 -23.62 19.28
C SER A 156 -12.39 -24.01 18.91
N LEU A 157 -11.61 -23.06 18.40
CA LEU A 157 -10.22 -23.29 17.95
C LEU A 157 -9.17 -22.86 18.97
N CYS A 158 -9.61 -22.69 20.22
CA CYS A 158 -8.76 -22.34 21.34
C CYS A 158 -8.18 -23.61 21.95
N THR A 159 -6.86 -23.71 21.95
CA THR A 159 -6.07 -24.80 22.50
C THR A 159 -5.14 -24.28 23.56
#